data_AF-A0A7Z9MHP2-F1
#
_entry.id   AF-A0A7Z9MHP2-F1
#
_cell.length_a   1.000
_cell.length_b   1.000
_cell.length_c   1.000
_cell.angle_alpha   90.00
_cell.angle_beta   90.00
_cell.angle_gamma   90.00
#
_symmetry.space_group_name_H-M   'P 1'
#
loop_
_entity.id
_entity.type
_entity.pdbx_description
1 polymer ?
#
loop_
_entity_poly.entity_id
_entity_poly.type
_entity_poly.pdbx_seq_one_letter_code
_entity_poly.pdbx_strand_id
1 'polypeptide(L)'
;MHFLPLLFLLTSQIQIDGLFQDWPDGVTHQEDAQFVYKRIVLEDVACLQQLPEQKVIQLGQYTIIFSPKDKGHGVACKLGDTSISSYEAGVIFAPTTASNSFEIRVNKPKLSLPTKTFCLETTGDFRVVSWNVQLGNVLNDRDRSARILNALKPDVILFQELDGDDTPEELSDFLTTSIGGSWLTSMSVVHGTERHHKLRSAISTKFNVTKEIDYGKLKAVLNTVVISKQPIQFLSLHLRCCGGPNSEAETQRQEEANVIRASIEQQQAPTWVIAGDWNLVGTNIPLQIVKADTLSIVHAFQPDGLVTATW
;
A
#
# COMPACT_ATOMS: atom_id res chain seq x y z
N MET A 1 -26.98 27.32 -37.82
CA MET A 1 -25.69 27.17 -37.11
C MET A 1 -25.79 27.89 -35.78
N HIS A 2 -26.03 27.18 -34.68
CA HIS A 2 -25.91 27.76 -33.35
C HIS A 2 -24.79 27.04 -32.62
N PHE A 3 -23.84 27.86 -32.17
CA PHE A 3 -22.62 27.51 -31.50
C PHE A 3 -22.88 26.59 -30.30
N LEU A 4 -22.19 25.45 -30.27
CA LEU A 4 -21.79 24.78 -29.02
C LEU A 4 -20.78 25.72 -28.32
N PRO A 5 -20.99 26.14 -27.06
CA PRO A 5 -19.91 26.64 -26.24
C PRO A 5 -19.53 25.61 -25.17
N LEU A 6 -18.25 25.26 -25.19
CA LEU A 6 -17.49 24.65 -24.10
C LEU A 6 -18.02 23.31 -23.58
N LEU A 7 -17.58 22.28 -24.31
CA LEU A 7 -17.10 21.02 -23.76
C LEU A 7 -16.58 21.23 -22.33
N PHE A 8 -17.18 20.52 -21.37
CA PHE A 8 -16.61 20.32 -20.05
C PHE A 8 -15.15 19.90 -20.21
N LEU A 9 -14.21 20.80 -19.93
CA LEU A 9 -12.88 20.42 -19.47
C LEU A 9 -13.11 19.74 -18.12
N LEU A 10 -13.52 18.48 -18.16
CA LEU A 10 -13.30 17.56 -17.05
C LEU A 10 -11.78 17.57 -16.89
N THR A 11 -11.28 18.37 -15.94
CA THR A 11 -9.91 18.28 -15.49
C THR A 11 -9.67 16.81 -15.18
N SER A 12 -8.78 16.16 -15.93
CA SER A 12 -8.37 14.79 -15.64
C SER A 12 -7.98 14.76 -14.17
N GLN A 13 -8.57 13.83 -13.45
CA GLN A 13 -8.31 13.67 -12.03
C GLN A 13 -6.83 13.33 -11.85
N ILE A 14 -6.14 14.05 -10.95
CA ILE A 14 -4.73 13.78 -10.68
C ILE A 14 -4.65 12.45 -9.91
N GLN A 15 -3.89 11.52 -10.48
CA GLN A 15 -3.49 10.24 -9.92
C GLN A 15 -2.19 10.44 -9.15
N ILE A 16 -2.20 10.08 -7.86
CA ILE A 16 -0.99 10.16 -7.03
C ILE A 16 -0.17 8.89 -7.23
N ASP A 17 0.82 8.95 -8.13
CA ASP A 17 1.69 7.85 -8.56
C ASP A 17 3.15 8.25 -8.83
N GLY A 18 3.55 9.49 -8.60
CA GLY A 18 4.92 9.97 -8.78
C GLY A 18 5.40 10.04 -10.23
N LEU A 19 4.54 9.81 -11.23
CA LEU A 19 4.88 9.92 -12.66
C LEU A 19 4.60 11.32 -13.23
N PHE A 20 3.71 12.09 -12.60
CA PHE A 20 3.36 13.48 -12.93
C PHE A 20 2.82 13.70 -14.36
N GLN A 21 2.42 12.65 -15.09
CA GLN A 21 2.03 12.73 -16.52
C GLN A 21 0.68 13.40 -16.75
N ASP A 22 -0.10 13.48 -15.70
CA ASP A 22 -1.46 14.01 -15.59
C ASP A 22 -1.51 15.45 -15.08
N TRP A 23 -0.36 16.01 -14.67
CA TRP A 23 -0.23 17.42 -14.33
C TRP A 23 -0.12 18.29 -15.60
N PRO A 24 -0.96 19.32 -15.76
CA PRO A 24 -0.77 20.28 -16.84
C PRO A 24 0.55 21.04 -16.70
N ASP A 25 1.16 21.41 -17.82
CA ASP A 25 2.43 22.12 -17.84
C ASP A 25 2.41 23.40 -16.98
N GLY A 26 3.40 23.52 -16.10
CA GLY A 26 3.55 24.67 -15.20
C GLY A 26 2.56 24.72 -14.03
N VAL A 27 1.63 23.78 -13.92
CA VAL A 27 0.67 23.72 -12.81
C VAL A 27 1.31 23.06 -11.60
N THR A 28 1.19 23.71 -10.44
CA THR A 28 1.69 23.20 -9.15
C THR A 28 0.59 23.08 -8.10
N HIS A 29 -0.61 23.55 -8.40
CA HIS A 29 -1.79 23.46 -7.55
C HIS A 29 -3.02 23.20 -8.42
N GLN A 30 -3.83 22.22 -8.03
CA GLN A 30 -5.08 21.87 -8.71
C GLN A 30 -6.09 21.37 -7.68
N GLU A 31 -7.37 21.45 -8.01
CA GLU A 31 -8.42 20.90 -7.18
C GLU A 31 -9.51 20.28 -8.06
N ASP A 32 -10.17 19.25 -7.53
CA ASP A 32 -11.39 18.71 -8.13
C ASP A 32 -12.56 18.78 -7.12
N ALA A 33 -13.64 18.04 -7.37
CA ALA A 33 -14.80 18.02 -6.49
C ALA A 33 -14.50 17.46 -5.08
N GLN A 34 -13.48 16.62 -4.94
CA GLN A 34 -13.17 15.84 -3.74
C GLN A 34 -11.85 16.26 -3.10
N PHE A 35 -10.87 16.68 -3.88
CA PHE A 35 -9.49 16.79 -3.43
C PHE A 35 -8.85 18.13 -3.76
N VAL A 36 -7.84 18.46 -2.97
CA VAL A 36 -6.87 19.53 -3.23
C VAL A 36 -5.52 18.88 -3.47
N TYR A 37 -4.86 19.26 -4.55
CA TYR A 37 -3.61 18.70 -5.03
C TYR A 37 -2.51 19.74 -5.04
N LYS A 38 -1.28 19.33 -4.74
CA LYS A 38 -0.12 20.19 -4.85
C LYS A 38 1.13 19.44 -5.27
N ARG A 39 1.84 19.99 -6.23
CA ARG A 39 3.18 19.57 -6.62
C ARG A 39 4.21 20.35 -5.83
N ILE A 40 5.22 19.66 -5.34
CA ILE A 40 6.35 20.22 -4.62
C ILE A 40 7.61 19.85 -5.35
N VAL A 41 8.48 20.83 -5.54
CA VAL A 41 9.83 20.62 -6.05
C VAL A 41 10.80 21.01 -4.94
N LEU A 42 11.76 20.13 -4.68
CA LEU A 42 12.90 20.38 -3.80
C LEU A 42 14.11 20.76 -4.66
N GLU A 43 15.05 21.49 -4.06
CA GLU A 43 16.32 21.83 -4.72
C GLU A 43 17.17 20.57 -4.95
N ASP A 44 17.21 19.70 -3.93
CA ASP A 44 17.95 18.44 -3.95
C ASP A 44 17.02 17.22 -3.88
N VAL A 45 17.53 16.09 -4.36
CA VAL A 45 16.87 14.79 -4.19
C VAL A 45 16.90 14.41 -2.72
N ALA A 46 15.73 14.31 -2.10
CA ALA A 46 15.60 13.95 -0.69
C ALA A 46 14.30 13.19 -0.43
N CYS A 47 14.20 12.47 0.68
CA CYS A 47 12.94 11.89 1.14
C CYS A 47 12.14 12.95 1.91
N LEU A 48 10.91 13.26 1.49
CA LEU A 48 10.08 14.25 2.19
C LEU A 48 9.95 13.92 3.69
N GLN A 49 9.79 12.65 4.05
CA GLN A 49 9.62 12.23 5.43
C GLN A 49 10.90 12.34 6.27
N GLN A 50 12.05 12.61 5.66
CA GLN A 50 13.37 12.59 6.32
C GLN A 50 14.28 13.76 5.90
N LEU A 51 13.68 14.92 5.71
CA LEU A 51 14.41 16.15 5.48
C LEU A 51 15.20 16.57 6.73
N PRO A 52 16.38 17.21 6.57
CA PRO A 52 17.13 17.79 7.68
C PRO A 52 16.32 18.85 8.44
N GLU A 53 15.48 19.59 7.72
CA GLU A 53 14.56 20.57 8.27
C GLU A 53 13.12 20.22 7.90
N GLN A 54 12.19 20.44 8.82
CA GLN A 54 10.78 20.18 8.56
C GLN A 54 10.28 21.00 7.37
N LYS A 55 9.53 20.37 6.46
CA LYS A 55 8.85 21.05 5.36
C LYS A 55 7.39 21.23 5.73
N VAL A 56 6.94 22.49 5.80
CA VAL A 56 5.55 22.84 6.09
C VAL A 56 4.85 23.23 4.80
N ILE A 57 3.72 22.58 4.52
CA ILE A 57 2.88 22.84 3.34
C ILE A 57 1.48 23.18 3.80
N GLN A 58 0.98 24.32 3.32
CA GLN A 58 -0.44 24.63 3.39
C GLN A 58 -1.14 24.03 2.17
N LEU A 59 -2.18 23.23 2.42
CA LEU A 59 -3.00 22.60 1.38
C LEU A 59 -4.47 22.55 1.81
N GLY A 60 -5.32 23.33 1.15
CA GLY A 60 -6.70 23.55 1.59
C GLY A 60 -6.74 24.16 2.99
N GLN A 61 -7.44 23.50 3.91
CA GLN A 61 -7.54 23.91 5.32
C GLN A 61 -6.48 23.27 6.22
N TYR A 62 -5.56 22.49 5.64
CA TYR A 62 -4.61 21.68 6.39
C TYR A 62 -3.20 22.26 6.33
N THR A 63 -2.51 22.15 7.46
CA THR A 63 -1.05 22.30 7.54
C THR A 63 -0.43 20.92 7.59
N ILE A 64 0.26 20.53 6.52
CA ILE A 64 1.00 19.27 6.42
C ILE A 64 2.46 19.54 6.78
N ILE A 65 3.01 18.75 7.69
CA ILE A 65 4.37 18.91 8.19
C ILE A 65 5.12 17.61 7.92
N PHE A 66 6.08 17.66 7.01
CA PHE A 66 7.00 16.56 6.77
C PHE A 66 8.26 16.73 7.63
N SER A 67 8.79 15.61 8.12
CA SER A 67 9.92 15.58 9.07
C SER A 67 9.71 16.46 10.30
N PRO A 68 8.57 16.30 11.01
CA PRO A 68 8.25 17.11 12.18
C PRO A 68 9.35 17.01 13.25
N LYS A 69 9.90 18.15 13.68
CA LYS A 69 11.02 18.23 14.65
C LYS A 69 10.81 17.38 15.90
N ASP A 70 9.58 17.36 16.43
CA ASP A 70 9.27 16.69 17.70
C ASP A 70 8.91 15.20 17.56
N LYS A 71 8.72 14.72 16.33
CA LYS A 71 8.34 13.30 16.06
C LYS A 71 9.34 12.57 15.15
N GLY A 72 10.39 13.25 14.70
CA GLY A 72 11.41 12.70 13.81
C GLY A 72 10.89 12.50 12.39
N HIS A 73 11.00 11.27 11.88
CA HIS A 73 10.63 10.92 10.51
C HIS A 73 9.10 10.77 10.36
N GLY A 74 8.56 11.21 9.22
CA GLY A 74 7.17 10.98 8.85
C GLY A 74 6.40 12.24 8.49
N VAL A 75 5.08 12.18 8.68
CA VAL A 75 4.12 13.22 8.29
C VAL A 75 3.20 13.52 9.47
N ALA A 76 3.06 14.80 9.80
CA ALA A 76 2.04 15.30 10.73
C ALA A 76 1.07 16.23 9.99
N CYS A 77 -0.16 16.33 10.50
CA CYS A 77 -1.19 17.18 9.92
C CYS A 77 -1.88 18.01 11.00
N LYS A 78 -2.25 19.24 10.66
CA LYS A 78 -3.09 20.10 11.50
C LYS A 78 -4.27 20.66 10.73
N LEU A 79 -5.39 20.83 11.41
CA LEU A 79 -6.55 21.61 10.96
C LEU A 79 -6.64 22.87 11.82
N GLY A 80 -6.29 24.02 11.24
CA GLY A 80 -5.97 25.21 12.04
C GLY A 80 -4.83 24.90 13.02
N ASP A 81 -5.06 25.16 14.31
CA ASP A 81 -4.09 24.88 15.36
C ASP A 81 -4.18 23.45 15.94
N THR A 82 -5.19 22.68 15.55
CA THR A 82 -5.46 21.35 16.12
C THR A 82 -4.68 20.27 15.36
N SER A 83 -3.91 19.45 16.08
CA SER A 83 -3.26 18.27 15.49
C SER A 83 -4.28 17.18 15.21
N ILE A 84 -4.26 16.64 14.00
CA ILE A 84 -5.16 15.57 13.54
C ILE A 84 -4.34 14.44 12.90
N SER A 85 -4.97 13.30 12.66
CA SER A 85 -4.33 12.22 11.89
C SER A 85 -4.16 12.64 10.43
N SER A 86 -3.00 12.34 9.84
CA SER A 86 -2.80 12.52 8.39
C SER A 86 -3.80 11.69 7.56
N TYR A 87 -4.23 10.55 8.10
CA TYR A 87 -5.26 9.69 7.49
C TYR A 87 -6.64 10.35 7.50
N GLU A 88 -6.99 11.09 8.56
CA GLU A 88 -8.27 11.83 8.64
C GLU A 88 -8.32 12.97 7.62
N ALA A 89 -7.19 13.63 7.38
CA ALA A 89 -7.05 14.64 6.33
C ALA A 89 -6.98 14.03 4.91
N GLY A 90 -6.82 12.71 4.78
CA GLY A 90 -6.61 12.04 3.51
C GLY A 90 -5.29 12.43 2.84
N VAL A 91 -4.25 12.72 3.64
CA VAL A 91 -2.93 13.06 3.12
C VAL A 91 -2.35 11.84 2.42
N ILE A 92 -2.12 11.98 1.12
CA ILE A 92 -1.43 10.99 0.29
C ILE A 92 -0.39 11.74 -0.51
N PHE A 93 0.80 11.17 -0.66
CA PHE A 93 1.85 11.77 -1.46
C PHE A 93 2.68 10.70 -2.16
N ALA A 94 3.25 11.07 -3.30
CA ALA A 94 4.15 10.22 -4.07
C ALA A 94 5.30 11.07 -4.66
N PRO A 95 6.49 10.46 -4.88
CA PRO A 95 6.87 9.15 -4.34
C PRO A 95 7.10 9.19 -2.82
N THR A 96 7.08 8.03 -2.16
CA THR A 96 7.47 7.85 -0.74
C THR A 96 8.99 7.77 -0.55
N THR A 97 9.73 7.61 -1.65
CA THR A 97 11.19 7.51 -1.70
C THR A 97 11.83 8.87 -2.06
N ALA A 98 13.17 8.92 -2.08
CA ALA A 98 13.88 10.15 -2.40
C ALA A 98 13.60 10.61 -3.84
N SER A 99 13.22 11.87 -3.98
CA SER A 99 12.94 12.54 -5.25
C SER A 99 13.19 14.04 -5.10
N ASN A 100 13.30 14.77 -6.20
CA ASN A 100 13.23 16.22 -6.20
C ASN A 100 11.81 16.74 -6.49
N SER A 101 10.88 15.87 -6.86
CA SER A 101 9.51 16.21 -7.23
C SER A 101 8.54 15.30 -6.50
N PHE A 102 7.52 15.90 -5.91
CA PHE A 102 6.46 15.22 -5.17
C PHE A 102 5.10 15.78 -5.54
N GLU A 103 4.09 14.95 -5.41
CA GLU A 103 2.70 15.35 -5.48
C GLU A 103 1.99 14.93 -4.20
N ILE A 104 1.06 15.77 -3.77
CA ILE A 104 0.33 15.60 -2.53
C ILE A 104 -1.15 15.83 -2.79
N ARG A 105 -1.98 15.02 -2.16
CA ARG A 105 -3.43 15.14 -2.12
C ARG A 105 -3.93 15.24 -0.68
N VAL A 106 -4.99 16.01 -0.46
CA VAL A 106 -5.83 15.99 0.77
C VAL A 106 -7.30 16.03 0.41
N ASN A 107 -8.14 15.54 1.32
CA ASN A 107 -9.60 15.60 1.22
C ASN A 107 -10.10 17.05 1.32
N LYS A 108 -11.17 17.40 0.62
CA LYS A 108 -11.91 18.64 0.89
C LYS A 108 -12.79 18.50 2.15
N PRO A 109 -12.95 19.57 2.97
CA PRO A 109 -13.74 19.56 4.22
C PRO A 109 -15.19 19.11 4.10
N LYS A 110 -15.75 19.21 2.88
CA LYS A 110 -17.16 18.90 2.58
C LYS A 110 -17.28 17.82 1.54
N LEU A 111 -16.44 16.78 1.62
CA LEU A 111 -16.80 15.52 0.99
C LEU A 111 -18.11 15.05 1.63
N SER A 112 -19.24 15.35 0.99
CA SER A 112 -20.41 14.49 1.15
C SER A 112 -19.92 13.08 0.90
N LEU A 113 -20.14 12.17 1.86
CA LEU A 113 -19.73 10.76 1.77
C LEU A 113 -19.82 10.31 0.30
N PRO A 114 -18.72 9.83 -0.30
CA PRO A 114 -18.74 9.50 -1.72
C PRO A 114 -19.93 8.59 -2.00
N THR A 115 -20.89 9.10 -2.77
CA THR A 115 -22.10 8.36 -3.14
C THR A 115 -21.83 7.38 -4.28
N LYS A 116 -20.64 7.47 -4.89
CA LYS A 116 -20.22 6.52 -5.91
C LYS A 116 -19.96 5.18 -5.22
N THR A 117 -20.82 4.21 -5.53
CA THR A 117 -20.59 2.83 -5.13
C THR A 117 -19.25 2.40 -5.70
N PHE A 118 -18.33 1.99 -4.82
CA PHE A 118 -17.10 1.35 -5.25
C PHE A 118 -17.45 0.07 -5.99
N CYS A 119 -17.25 0.08 -7.30
CA CYS A 119 -17.47 -1.06 -8.17
C CYS A 119 -16.23 -1.21 -9.04
N LEU A 120 -15.41 -2.21 -8.73
CA LEU A 120 -14.37 -2.65 -9.62
C LEU A 120 -14.98 -3.65 -10.61
N GLU A 121 -15.09 -3.26 -11.87
CA GLU A 121 -15.34 -4.22 -12.94
C GLU A 121 -14.23 -5.28 -12.91
N THR A 122 -14.62 -6.56 -12.98
CA THR A 122 -13.64 -7.64 -13.01
C THR A 122 -13.00 -7.67 -14.38
N THR A 123 -11.79 -7.14 -14.47
CA THR A 123 -10.92 -7.28 -15.64
C THR A 123 -9.84 -8.31 -15.32
N GLY A 124 -9.82 -9.44 -16.04
CA GLY A 124 -8.83 -10.52 -15.85
C GLY A 124 -9.37 -11.77 -15.14
N ASP A 125 -8.47 -12.71 -14.85
CA ASP A 125 -8.81 -14.07 -14.40
C ASP A 125 -9.07 -14.20 -12.88
N PHE A 126 -8.44 -13.34 -12.07
CA PHE A 126 -8.57 -13.34 -10.61
C PHE A 126 -8.20 -11.97 -10.03
N ARG A 127 -8.64 -11.69 -8.80
CA ARG A 127 -8.34 -10.45 -8.07
C ARG A 127 -7.48 -10.70 -6.84
N VAL A 128 -6.41 -9.92 -6.72
CA VAL A 128 -5.50 -9.93 -5.57
C VAL A 128 -5.70 -8.66 -4.75
N VAL A 129 -5.82 -8.81 -3.44
CA VAL A 129 -5.83 -7.68 -2.49
C VAL A 129 -4.63 -7.83 -1.56
N SER A 130 -3.81 -6.79 -1.44
CA SER A 130 -2.78 -6.71 -0.40
C SER A 130 -3.23 -5.74 0.68
N TRP A 131 -3.18 -6.14 1.94
CA TRP A 131 -3.72 -5.34 3.04
C TRP A 131 -2.92 -5.51 4.33
N ASN A 132 -2.24 -4.43 4.74
CA ASN A 132 -1.80 -4.25 6.11
C ASN A 132 -3.02 -3.93 7.00
N VAL A 133 -3.40 -4.89 7.84
CA VAL A 133 -4.63 -4.83 8.65
C VAL A 133 -4.41 -4.19 10.02
N GLN A 134 -3.25 -3.58 10.26
CA GLN A 134 -2.91 -2.87 11.49
C GLN A 134 -3.25 -3.66 12.75
N LEU A 135 -2.31 -4.47 13.23
CA LEU A 135 -2.40 -5.15 14.53
C LEU A 135 -3.67 -6.03 14.68
N GLY A 136 -3.95 -6.84 13.65
CA GLY A 136 -5.06 -7.80 13.67
C GLY A 136 -6.45 -7.18 13.54
N ASN A 137 -6.58 -5.90 13.15
CA ASN A 137 -7.90 -5.25 13.11
C ASN A 137 -8.89 -5.90 12.13
N VAL A 138 -8.42 -6.74 11.21
CA VAL A 138 -9.30 -7.56 10.37
C VAL A 138 -10.20 -8.48 11.20
N LEU A 139 -9.69 -9.02 12.31
CA LEU A 139 -10.42 -9.89 13.23
C LEU A 139 -11.01 -9.13 14.42
N ASN A 140 -10.43 -7.99 14.82
CA ASN A 140 -10.97 -7.15 15.90
C ASN A 140 -12.24 -6.38 15.48
N ASP A 141 -12.32 -5.95 14.22
CA ASP A 141 -13.47 -5.26 13.64
C ASP A 141 -13.95 -6.01 12.39
N ARG A 142 -14.58 -7.17 12.65
CA ARG A 142 -15.02 -8.10 11.61
C ARG A 142 -16.03 -7.48 10.64
N ASP A 143 -16.97 -6.68 11.14
CA ASP A 143 -18.03 -6.08 10.31
C ASP A 143 -17.47 -5.05 9.33
N ARG A 144 -16.57 -4.17 9.80
CA ARG A 144 -15.87 -3.22 8.92
C ARG A 144 -15.07 -3.98 7.87
N SER A 145 -14.34 -5.00 8.29
CA SER A 145 -13.46 -5.77 7.42
C SER A 145 -14.24 -6.57 6.38
N ALA A 146 -15.33 -7.21 6.79
CA ALA A 146 -16.28 -7.89 5.91
C ALA A 146 -16.85 -6.94 4.86
N ARG A 147 -17.26 -5.72 5.26
CA ARG A 147 -17.78 -4.73 4.32
C ARG A 147 -16.75 -4.33 3.26
N ILE A 148 -15.50 -4.11 3.68
CA ILE A 148 -14.39 -3.77 2.77
C ILE A 148 -14.12 -4.93 1.80
N LEU A 149 -13.96 -6.15 2.30
CA LEU A 149 -13.63 -7.31 1.48
C LEU A 149 -14.78 -7.70 0.53
N ASN A 150 -16.05 -7.59 0.96
CA ASN A 150 -17.20 -7.79 0.08
C ASN A 150 -17.26 -6.78 -1.08
N ALA A 151 -16.83 -5.54 -0.84
CA ALA A 151 -16.75 -4.52 -1.88
C ALA A 151 -15.59 -4.80 -2.86
N LEU A 152 -14.45 -5.27 -2.34
CA LEU A 152 -13.28 -5.61 -3.15
C LEU A 152 -13.44 -6.91 -3.93
N LYS A 153 -14.24 -7.88 -3.44
CA LYS A 153 -14.43 -9.22 -4.03
C LYS A 153 -13.10 -9.91 -4.39
N PRO A 154 -12.18 -10.12 -3.43
CA PRO A 154 -10.90 -10.76 -3.69
C PRO A 154 -11.07 -12.25 -4.00
N ASP A 155 -10.09 -12.79 -4.73
CA ASP A 155 -9.88 -14.24 -4.88
C ASP A 155 -8.63 -14.71 -4.15
N VAL A 156 -7.63 -13.83 -4.01
CA VAL A 156 -6.43 -13.99 -3.18
C VAL A 156 -6.25 -12.73 -2.32
N ILE A 157 -5.96 -12.92 -1.03
CA ILE A 157 -5.69 -11.83 -0.09
C ILE A 157 -4.31 -12.03 0.53
N LEU A 158 -3.48 -11.00 0.51
CA LEU A 158 -2.14 -10.95 1.08
C LEU A 158 -2.18 -10.02 2.30
N PHE A 159 -2.24 -10.59 3.50
CA PHE A 159 -2.35 -9.84 4.75
C PHE A 159 -0.99 -9.54 5.38
N GLN A 160 -0.88 -8.38 6.02
CA GLN A 160 0.24 -7.97 6.87
C GLN A 160 -0.27 -7.43 8.20
N GLU A 161 0.57 -7.50 9.24
CA GLU A 161 0.22 -7.06 10.60
C GLU A 161 -0.98 -7.76 11.21
N LEU A 162 -1.14 -9.05 10.95
CA LEU A 162 -1.96 -9.89 11.82
C LEU A 162 -1.31 -9.94 13.21
N ASP A 163 -2.13 -10.05 14.25
CA ASP A 163 -1.62 -10.21 15.60
C ASP A 163 -0.93 -11.57 15.75
N GLY A 164 -0.05 -11.68 16.75
CA GLY A 164 0.69 -12.94 16.99
C GLY A 164 -0.21 -14.07 17.45
N ASP A 165 -1.34 -13.74 18.07
CA ASP A 165 -2.31 -14.70 18.56
C ASP A 165 -3.34 -15.10 17.49
N ASP A 166 -3.43 -14.38 16.36
CA ASP A 166 -4.31 -14.73 15.24
C ASP A 166 -3.89 -16.05 14.61
N THR A 167 -4.85 -16.92 14.29
CA THR A 167 -4.59 -18.23 13.67
C THR A 167 -5.05 -18.34 12.21
N PRO A 168 -4.44 -19.22 11.38
CA PRO A 168 -4.92 -19.50 10.03
C PRO A 168 -6.39 -19.97 9.98
N GLU A 169 -6.81 -20.76 10.96
CA GLU A 169 -8.16 -21.30 11.07
C GLU A 169 -9.17 -20.17 11.34
N GLU A 170 -8.90 -19.31 12.33
CA GLU A 170 -9.76 -18.17 12.64
C GLU A 170 -9.92 -17.21 11.47
N LEU A 171 -8.82 -16.93 10.74
CA LEU A 171 -8.86 -16.08 9.55
C LEU A 171 -9.65 -16.73 8.41
N SER A 172 -9.46 -18.03 8.18
CA SER A 172 -10.22 -18.79 7.16
C SER A 172 -11.71 -18.86 7.47
N ASP A 173 -12.06 -19.08 8.74
CA ASP A 173 -13.45 -19.13 9.22
C ASP A 173 -14.12 -17.77 9.10
N PHE A 174 -13.42 -16.69 9.47
CA PHE A 174 -13.90 -15.33 9.28
C PHE A 174 -14.21 -15.05 7.81
N LEU A 175 -13.28 -15.34 6.89
CA LEU A 175 -13.46 -15.08 5.46
C LEU A 175 -14.61 -15.91 4.88
N THR A 176 -14.65 -17.20 5.19
CA THR A 176 -15.72 -18.11 4.77
C THR A 176 -17.10 -17.62 5.23
N THR A 177 -17.20 -17.19 6.50
CA THR A 177 -18.46 -16.71 7.07
C THR A 177 -18.87 -15.34 6.52
N SER A 178 -17.91 -14.44 6.31
CA SER A 178 -18.19 -13.02 6.08
C SER A 178 -18.29 -12.62 4.61
N ILE A 179 -17.55 -13.30 3.74
CA ILE A 179 -17.50 -13.01 2.29
C ILE A 179 -17.80 -14.24 1.42
N GLY A 180 -18.11 -15.38 2.03
CA GLY A 180 -18.51 -16.61 1.34
C GLY A 180 -17.35 -17.33 0.65
N GLY A 181 -17.65 -18.53 0.13
CA GLY A 181 -16.68 -19.44 -0.48
C GLY A 181 -15.96 -20.31 0.56
N SER A 182 -14.92 -21.03 0.13
CA SER A 182 -14.05 -21.80 1.01
C SER A 182 -12.65 -21.23 0.91
N TRP A 183 -12.12 -20.75 2.02
CA TRP A 183 -10.82 -20.08 2.07
C TRP A 183 -9.78 -20.99 2.74
N LEU A 184 -8.60 -21.04 2.12
CA LEU A 184 -7.40 -21.64 2.69
C LEU A 184 -6.46 -20.51 3.08
N THR A 185 -5.92 -20.57 4.30
CA THR A 185 -4.98 -19.56 4.81
C THR A 185 -3.65 -20.21 5.16
N SER A 186 -2.58 -19.60 4.68
CA SER A 186 -1.20 -19.86 5.06
C SER A 186 -0.66 -18.63 5.78
N MET A 187 0.11 -18.81 6.86
CA MET A 187 0.52 -17.69 7.71
C MET A 187 1.94 -17.87 8.22
N SER A 188 2.73 -16.80 8.16
CA SER A 188 4.10 -16.81 8.66
C SER A 188 4.14 -17.11 10.16
N VAL A 189 5.22 -17.68 10.66
CA VAL A 189 5.37 -17.91 12.10
C VAL A 189 5.60 -16.59 12.87
N VAL A 190 5.27 -16.61 14.15
CA VAL A 190 5.63 -15.54 15.11
C VAL A 190 7.13 -15.63 15.38
N HIS A 191 7.86 -14.51 15.34
CA HIS A 191 9.31 -14.48 15.49
C HIS A 191 9.77 -13.53 16.60
N GLY A 192 9.54 -13.90 17.86
CA GLY A 192 10.02 -13.15 19.03
C GLY A 192 8.91 -12.80 20.01
N THR A 193 9.24 -12.02 21.04
CA THR A 193 8.33 -11.72 22.15
C THR A 193 7.84 -10.29 22.17
N GLU A 194 8.54 -9.36 21.51
CA GLU A 194 8.12 -7.96 21.42
C GLU A 194 6.97 -7.82 20.42
N ARG A 195 6.09 -6.84 20.65
CA ARG A 195 4.84 -6.71 19.87
C ARG A 195 5.06 -6.68 18.36
N HIS A 196 6.03 -5.91 17.87
CA HIS A 196 6.29 -5.80 16.43
C HIS A 196 6.94 -7.06 15.82
N HIS A 197 7.62 -7.86 16.65
CA HIS A 197 8.16 -9.18 16.32
C HIS A 197 7.10 -10.28 16.34
N LYS A 198 5.96 -10.02 16.98
CA LYS A 198 4.82 -10.93 16.98
C LYS A 198 3.94 -10.84 15.75
N LEU A 199 4.06 -9.76 14.98
CA LEU A 199 3.22 -9.52 13.81
C LEU A 199 3.47 -10.55 12.72
N ARG A 200 2.40 -10.97 12.05
CA ARG A 200 2.42 -12.04 11.04
C ARG A 200 1.96 -11.53 9.68
N SER A 201 2.39 -12.22 8.63
CA SER A 201 1.88 -12.07 7.26
C SER A 201 1.11 -13.34 6.87
N ALA A 202 0.06 -13.20 6.08
CA ALA A 202 -0.72 -14.35 5.60
C ALA A 202 -1.09 -14.25 4.13
N ILE A 203 -1.42 -15.39 3.54
CA ILE A 203 -2.07 -15.53 2.24
C ILE A 203 -3.35 -16.31 2.45
N SER A 204 -4.49 -15.72 2.08
CA SER A 204 -5.77 -16.42 2.03
C SER A 204 -6.24 -16.53 0.59
N THR A 205 -6.68 -17.70 0.14
CA THR A 205 -7.12 -17.93 -1.25
C THR A 205 -8.31 -18.89 -1.33
N LYS A 206 -9.14 -18.73 -2.37
CA LYS A 206 -10.22 -19.68 -2.72
C LYS A 206 -9.74 -20.85 -3.59
N PHE A 207 -8.50 -20.79 -4.06
CA PHE A 207 -7.94 -21.75 -5.00
C PHE A 207 -7.09 -22.81 -4.29
N ASN A 208 -6.77 -23.89 -4.99
CA ASN A 208 -5.95 -24.96 -4.46
C ASN A 208 -4.51 -24.50 -4.22
N VAL A 209 -4.03 -24.66 -2.99
CA VAL A 209 -2.63 -24.47 -2.60
C VAL A 209 -1.90 -25.81 -2.76
N THR A 210 -0.83 -25.84 -3.54
CA THR A 210 -0.01 -27.06 -3.74
C THR A 210 1.31 -27.01 -2.98
N LYS A 211 1.71 -25.84 -2.51
CA LYS A 211 2.93 -25.64 -1.73
C LYS A 211 2.79 -24.39 -0.87
N GLU A 212 3.34 -24.46 0.34
CA GLU A 212 3.48 -23.35 1.27
C GLU A 212 4.93 -23.28 1.75
N ILE A 213 5.47 -22.07 1.85
CA ILE A 213 6.79 -21.80 2.46
C ILE A 213 6.67 -20.63 3.42
N ASP A 214 7.06 -20.88 4.68
CA ASP A 214 7.31 -19.86 5.69
C ASP A 214 8.81 -19.50 5.70
N TYR A 215 9.12 -18.22 5.92
CA TYR A 215 10.49 -17.69 5.93
C TYR A 215 11.07 -17.54 7.34
N GLY A 216 10.45 -18.15 8.36
CA GLY A 216 10.92 -18.20 9.73
C GLY A 216 11.00 -16.83 10.39
N LYS A 217 12.19 -16.21 10.33
CA LYS A 217 12.44 -14.91 10.97
C LYS A 217 11.87 -13.72 10.18
N LEU A 218 11.50 -13.93 8.93
CA LEU A 218 10.90 -12.90 8.09
C LEU A 218 9.38 -13.01 8.15
N LYS A 219 8.69 -11.86 8.26
CA LYS A 219 7.23 -11.74 8.12
C LYS A 219 6.82 -11.92 6.66
N ALA A 220 7.06 -13.09 6.10
CA ALA A 220 6.70 -13.44 4.75
C ALA A 220 6.23 -14.89 4.66
N VAL A 221 5.31 -15.13 3.73
CA VAL A 221 4.80 -16.47 3.41
C VAL A 221 4.59 -16.54 1.90
N LEU A 222 4.91 -17.70 1.32
CA LEU A 222 4.76 -18.01 -0.10
C LEU A 222 3.79 -19.16 -0.29
N ASN A 223 2.81 -18.98 -1.17
CA ASN A 223 1.94 -20.06 -1.65
C ASN A 223 2.12 -20.28 -3.14
N THR A 224 2.26 -21.55 -3.54
CA THR A 224 1.99 -21.97 -4.92
C THR A 224 0.52 -22.29 -5.05
N VAL A 225 -0.19 -21.50 -5.84
CA VAL A 225 -1.64 -21.59 -6.04
C VAL A 225 -1.94 -21.97 -7.47
N VAL A 226 -2.82 -22.94 -7.69
CA VAL A 226 -3.21 -23.38 -9.04
C VAL A 226 -4.47 -22.65 -9.49
N ILE A 227 -4.32 -21.74 -10.46
CA ILE A 227 -5.41 -20.97 -11.08
C ILE A 227 -5.47 -21.35 -12.55
N SER A 228 -6.64 -21.79 -13.05
CA SER A 228 -6.80 -22.22 -14.45
C SER A 228 -5.74 -23.24 -14.91
N LYS A 229 -5.37 -24.18 -14.03
CA LYS A 229 -4.32 -25.21 -14.20
C LYS A 229 -2.88 -24.68 -14.30
N GLN A 230 -2.65 -23.39 -14.09
CA GLN A 230 -1.32 -22.79 -14.05
C GLN A 230 -0.89 -22.56 -12.59
N PRO A 231 0.32 -22.98 -12.20
CA PRO A 231 0.86 -22.65 -10.89
C PRO A 231 1.33 -21.19 -10.86
N ILE A 232 0.82 -20.42 -9.91
CA ILE A 232 1.21 -19.02 -9.67
C ILE A 232 1.76 -18.93 -8.25
N GLN A 233 2.91 -18.27 -8.10
CA GLN A 233 3.51 -18.00 -6.81
C GLN A 233 2.99 -16.69 -6.23
N PHE A 234 2.38 -16.74 -5.05
CA PHE A 234 1.96 -15.56 -4.30
C PHE A 234 2.85 -15.39 -3.09
N LEU A 235 3.46 -14.22 -2.93
CA LEU A 235 4.25 -13.86 -1.75
C LEU A 235 3.60 -12.67 -1.05
N SER A 236 3.21 -12.87 0.22
CA SER A 236 2.86 -11.79 1.13
C SER A 236 4.10 -11.44 1.95
N LEU A 237 4.43 -10.15 2.09
CA LEU A 237 5.59 -9.69 2.85
C LEU A 237 5.27 -8.48 3.74
N HIS A 238 5.99 -8.35 4.84
CA HIS A 238 6.03 -7.14 5.65
C HIS A 238 7.49 -6.91 6.06
N LEU A 239 8.22 -6.09 5.31
CA LEU A 239 9.64 -5.84 5.58
C LEU A 239 9.84 -5.03 6.86
N ARG A 240 11.07 -4.98 7.35
CA ARG A 240 11.48 -4.17 8.50
C ARG A 240 10.96 -2.74 8.40
N CYS A 241 10.12 -2.36 9.37
CA CYS A 241 9.57 -1.02 9.49
C CYS A 241 10.55 -0.05 10.17
N CYS A 242 10.21 1.24 10.06
CA CYS A 242 10.88 2.37 10.69
C CYS A 242 12.31 2.63 10.17
N GLY A 243 12.92 3.71 10.66
CA GLY A 243 14.25 4.14 10.26
C GLY A 243 14.26 4.90 8.93
N GLY A 244 15.46 5.11 8.39
CA GLY A 244 15.70 5.85 7.15
C GLY A 244 16.76 5.20 6.26
N PRO A 245 17.10 5.83 5.12
CA PRO A 245 17.94 5.26 4.07
C PRO A 245 19.36 4.94 4.51
N ASN A 246 19.81 5.51 5.64
CA ASN A 246 21.15 5.31 6.19
C ASN A 246 21.13 4.60 7.56
N SER A 247 20.02 3.92 7.89
CA SER A 247 19.84 3.29 9.20
C SER A 247 19.98 1.77 9.13
N GLU A 248 20.17 1.12 10.28
CA GLU A 248 20.13 -0.34 10.42
C GLU A 248 18.86 -0.94 9.80
N ALA A 249 17.72 -0.26 9.93
CA ALA A 249 16.46 -0.74 9.38
C ALA A 249 16.47 -0.84 7.84
N GLU A 250 17.19 0.07 7.15
CA GLU A 250 17.39 -0.05 5.70
C GLU A 250 18.27 -1.25 5.36
N THR A 251 19.39 -1.44 6.08
CA THR A 251 20.25 -2.62 5.91
C THR A 251 19.46 -3.91 6.07
N GLN A 252 18.64 -3.99 7.13
CA GLN A 252 17.78 -5.15 7.37
C GLN A 252 16.75 -5.35 6.25
N ARG A 253 16.08 -4.29 5.75
CA ARG A 253 15.16 -4.41 4.60
C ARG A 253 15.86 -5.00 3.37
N GLN A 254 17.13 -4.64 3.12
CA GLN A 254 17.91 -5.20 2.02
C GLN A 254 18.29 -6.67 2.26
N GLU A 255 18.66 -7.05 3.48
CA GLU A 255 18.91 -8.45 3.85
C GLU A 255 17.65 -9.31 3.65
N GLU A 256 16.50 -8.84 4.11
CA GLU A 256 15.21 -9.50 3.93
C GLU A 256 14.83 -9.61 2.43
N ALA A 257 15.07 -8.56 1.64
CA ALA A 257 14.88 -8.59 0.19
C ALA A 257 15.80 -9.60 -0.51
N ASN A 258 17.05 -9.74 -0.07
CA ASN A 258 17.98 -10.74 -0.63
C ASN A 258 17.51 -12.17 -0.33
N VAL A 259 16.96 -12.43 0.86
CA VAL A 259 16.36 -13.74 1.19
C VAL A 259 15.20 -14.06 0.25
N ILE A 260 14.33 -13.08 -0.02
CA ILE A 260 13.22 -13.24 -0.97
C ILE A 260 13.75 -13.50 -2.39
N ARG A 261 14.73 -12.73 -2.85
CA ARG A 261 15.34 -12.88 -4.18
C ARG A 261 15.95 -14.27 -4.39
N ALA A 262 16.69 -14.77 -3.41
CA ALA A 262 17.26 -16.12 -3.44
C ALA A 262 16.17 -17.19 -3.54
N SER A 263 15.04 -17.02 -2.85
CA SER A 263 13.89 -17.93 -2.96
C SER A 263 13.27 -17.90 -4.36
N ILE A 264 13.12 -16.72 -4.97
CA ILE A 264 12.59 -16.61 -6.34
C ILE A 264 13.47 -17.39 -7.33
N GLU A 265 14.79 -17.26 -7.21
CA GLU A 265 15.77 -17.99 -8.03
C GLU A 265 15.71 -19.50 -7.80
N GLN A 266 15.50 -19.93 -6.55
CA GLN A 266 15.40 -21.33 -6.19
C GLN A 266 14.11 -22.00 -6.72
N GLN A 267 12.96 -21.32 -6.67
CA GLN A 267 11.70 -21.94 -7.09
C GLN A 267 11.54 -22.05 -8.62
N GLN A 268 12.25 -21.24 -9.40
CA GLN A 268 12.19 -21.20 -10.88
C GLN A 268 10.76 -21.19 -11.47
N ALA A 269 9.80 -20.61 -10.74
CA ALA A 269 8.42 -20.56 -11.18
C ALA A 269 8.22 -19.45 -12.22
N PRO A 270 7.40 -19.68 -13.26
CA PRO A 270 7.25 -18.73 -14.37
C PRO A 270 6.39 -17.51 -14.04
N THR A 271 5.59 -17.55 -12.97
CA THR A 271 4.65 -16.48 -12.63
C THR A 271 4.65 -16.20 -11.14
N TRP A 272 4.83 -14.93 -10.80
CA TRP A 272 4.90 -14.42 -9.44
C TRP A 272 4.00 -13.22 -9.25
N VAL A 273 3.33 -13.17 -8.10
CA VAL A 273 2.67 -12.00 -7.57
C VAL A 273 3.25 -11.75 -6.18
N ILE A 274 3.94 -10.63 -6.03
CA ILE A 274 4.58 -10.24 -4.78
C ILE A 274 3.96 -8.91 -4.35
N ALA A 275 3.34 -8.89 -3.19
CA ALA A 275 2.82 -7.66 -2.62
C ALA A 275 2.82 -7.71 -1.09
N GLY A 276 2.75 -6.53 -0.48
CA GLY A 276 2.72 -6.39 0.95
C GLY A 276 3.22 -5.02 1.39
N ASP A 277 3.56 -4.93 2.66
CA ASP A 277 4.15 -3.73 3.23
C ASP A 277 5.67 -3.76 3.05
N TRP A 278 6.13 -3.09 2.00
CA TRP A 278 7.56 -3.00 1.70
C TRP A 278 8.32 -2.06 2.63
N ASN A 279 7.63 -1.20 3.40
CA ASN A 279 8.23 -0.17 4.24
C ASN A 279 9.35 0.62 3.52
N LEU A 280 9.13 1.01 2.26
CA LEU A 280 10.13 1.78 1.50
C LEU A 280 10.17 3.21 2.05
N VAL A 281 11.26 3.54 2.74
CA VAL A 281 11.47 4.87 3.31
C VAL A 281 12.78 5.43 2.78
N GLY A 282 12.67 6.42 1.89
CA GLY A 282 13.81 7.13 1.30
C GLY A 282 14.60 6.38 0.22
N THR A 283 14.58 5.05 0.18
CA THR A 283 15.18 4.24 -0.92
C THR A 283 14.15 3.30 -1.54
N ASN A 284 14.42 2.86 -2.77
CA ASN A 284 13.73 1.73 -3.40
C ASN A 284 14.64 0.48 -3.54
N ILE A 285 15.77 0.43 -2.82
CA ILE A 285 16.77 -0.64 -2.98
C ILE A 285 16.18 -2.03 -2.69
N PRO A 286 15.40 -2.26 -1.61
CA PRO A 286 14.77 -3.56 -1.37
C PRO A 286 13.87 -4.02 -2.53
N LEU A 287 13.12 -3.10 -3.14
CA LEU A 287 12.29 -3.39 -4.31
C LEU A 287 13.16 -3.76 -5.53
N GLN A 288 14.25 -3.03 -5.78
CA GLN A 288 15.15 -3.34 -6.90
C GLN A 288 15.83 -4.70 -6.74
N ILE A 289 16.23 -5.08 -5.52
CA ILE A 289 16.79 -6.40 -5.21
C ILE A 289 15.80 -7.51 -5.58
N VAL A 290 14.54 -7.41 -5.11
CA VAL A 290 13.54 -8.45 -5.39
C VAL A 290 13.17 -8.47 -6.88
N LYS A 291 12.94 -7.29 -7.48
CA LYS A 291 12.51 -7.14 -8.88
C LYS A 291 13.56 -7.70 -9.84
N ALA A 292 14.82 -7.29 -9.65
CA ALA A 292 15.90 -7.50 -10.62
C ALA A 292 15.42 -7.19 -12.06
N ASP A 293 15.87 -7.97 -13.05
CA ASP A 293 15.38 -7.88 -14.44
C ASP A 293 14.28 -8.91 -14.76
N THR A 294 13.82 -9.65 -13.74
CA THR A 294 12.91 -10.81 -13.92
C THR A 294 11.46 -10.50 -13.62
N LEU A 295 11.19 -9.40 -12.91
CA LEU A 295 9.84 -8.99 -12.52
C LEU A 295 9.56 -7.57 -13.01
N SER A 296 8.28 -7.29 -13.24
CA SER A 296 7.78 -5.96 -13.55
C SER A 296 6.93 -5.45 -12.39
N ILE A 297 6.89 -4.13 -12.25
CA ILE A 297 5.99 -3.47 -11.31
C ILE A 297 4.65 -3.31 -12.01
N VAL A 298 3.58 -3.75 -11.36
CA VAL A 298 2.20 -3.55 -11.82
C VAL A 298 1.54 -2.44 -11.01
N HIS A 299 0.60 -1.73 -11.61
CA HIS A 299 -0.21 -0.76 -10.88
C HIS A 299 -1.18 -1.50 -9.95
N ALA A 300 -1.03 -1.26 -8.64
CA ALA A 300 -2.02 -1.66 -7.64
C ALA A 300 -2.88 -0.43 -7.32
N PHE A 301 -4.19 -0.58 -7.27
CA PHE A 301 -5.10 0.54 -7.00
C PHE A 301 -5.63 0.49 -5.56
N GLN A 302 -5.67 1.64 -4.91
CA GLN A 302 -6.45 1.81 -3.68
C GLN A 302 -7.95 1.70 -3.98
N PRO A 303 -8.81 1.46 -2.97
CA PRO A 303 -10.25 1.35 -3.16
C PRO A 303 -10.95 2.61 -3.69
N ASP A 304 -10.28 3.76 -3.82
CA ASP A 304 -10.86 4.90 -4.53
C ASP A 304 -10.67 4.80 -6.06
N GLY A 305 -9.76 3.93 -6.53
CA GLY A 305 -9.35 3.82 -7.93
C GLY A 305 -8.52 4.99 -8.42
N LEU A 306 -8.11 5.89 -7.53
CA LEU A 306 -7.49 7.19 -7.83
C LEU A 306 -6.07 7.31 -7.31
N VAL A 307 -5.66 6.35 -6.48
CA VAL A 307 -4.32 6.28 -5.92
C VAL A 307 -3.73 4.95 -6.31
N THR A 308 -2.53 4.99 -6.87
CA THR A 308 -1.74 3.78 -6.98
C THR A 308 -1.14 3.48 -5.61
N ALA A 309 -1.36 2.27 -5.11
CA ALA A 309 -0.70 1.73 -3.92
C ALA A 309 0.75 1.31 -4.19
N THR A 310 1.27 1.60 -5.38
CA THR A 310 2.65 1.38 -5.76
C THR A 310 3.52 2.51 -5.17
N TRP A 311 4.81 2.22 -4.94
CA TRP A 311 5.90 3.05 -4.38
C TRP A 311 6.10 2.93 -2.87
#